data_AF-A0A1W9QVH2-F1
#
_entry.id   AF-A0A1W9QVH2-F1
#
_cell.length_a   1.000
_cell.length_b   1.000
_cell.length_c   1.000
_cell.angle_alpha   90.00
_cell.angle_beta   90.00
_cell.angle_gamma   90.00
#
_symmetry.space_group_name_H-M   'P 1'
#
loop_
_entity.id
_entity.type
_entity.pdbx_description
1 polymer ?
#
loop_
_entity_poly.entity_id
_entity_poly.type
_entity_poly.pdbx_seq_one_letter_code
_entity_poly.pdbx_strand_id
1 'polypeptide(L)'
;MKIFKIVLLVLLIISVSTKVTFAKSNTLTQKQLKRYKPLKVNEGKALKSLKTAKLSDVHLAKSVKYFDIKRYDSYNKYEGGWSFDMAAYKKLSDREKKKIRSARRIKPHKTFWKIYTPDIVEAGYYNLHYLDSDLGVHTIASRKKLLDFLGTIDTSTELSMVLFNMVRGKIRYKKVGNLYIIRGHDVSYTDCDGCGEPACTLFVRHMIIDSRGNVLIDKTVSEKDFKSEKACSKL
;
A
#
# COMPACT_ATOMS: atom_id res chain seq x y z
N MET A 1 -62.32 -30.64 -16.64
CA MET A 1 -61.45 -29.61 -16.00
C MET A 1 -60.88 -30.05 -14.64
N LYS A 2 -60.26 -31.23 -14.53
CA LYS A 2 -59.56 -31.66 -13.29
C LYS A 2 -58.04 -31.84 -13.49
N ILE A 3 -57.61 -32.12 -14.72
CA ILE A 3 -56.20 -32.34 -15.06
C ILE A 3 -55.40 -31.00 -15.07
N PHE A 4 -56.03 -29.89 -15.45
CA PHE A 4 -55.36 -28.58 -15.49
C PHE A 4 -54.99 -27.99 -14.13
N LYS A 5 -55.67 -28.37 -13.03
CA LYS A 5 -55.32 -27.88 -11.68
C LYS A 5 -54.10 -28.59 -11.08
N ILE A 6 -53.84 -29.83 -11.47
CA ILE A 6 -52.71 -30.63 -10.93
C ILE A 6 -51.39 -30.18 -11.57
N VAL A 7 -51.39 -29.85 -12.87
CA VAL A 7 -50.19 -29.37 -13.57
C VAL A 7 -49.71 -28.01 -13.03
N LEU A 8 -50.64 -27.12 -12.65
CA LEU A 8 -50.28 -25.82 -12.08
C LEU A 8 -49.67 -25.94 -10.66
N LEU A 9 -50.14 -26.90 -9.86
CA LEU A 9 -49.63 -27.12 -8.50
C LEU A 9 -48.22 -27.74 -8.51
N VAL A 10 -47.94 -28.66 -9.45
CA VAL A 10 -46.62 -29.28 -9.59
C VAL A 10 -45.59 -28.29 -10.15
N LEU A 11 -45.99 -27.39 -11.06
CA LEU A 11 -45.10 -26.33 -11.56
C LEU A 11 -44.76 -25.27 -10.49
N LEU A 12 -45.67 -24.99 -9.55
CA LEU A 12 -45.42 -24.07 -8.43
C LEU A 12 -44.49 -24.67 -7.36
N ILE A 13 -44.49 -25.99 -7.18
CA ILE A 13 -43.59 -26.65 -6.20
C ILE A 13 -42.16 -26.74 -6.76
N ILE A 14 -41.99 -26.86 -8.07
CA ILE A 14 -40.66 -26.88 -8.71
C ILE A 14 -40.01 -25.48 -8.71
N SER A 15 -40.77 -24.39 -8.58
CA SER A 15 -40.22 -23.03 -8.54
C SER A 15 -39.79 -22.52 -7.16
N VAL A 16 -39.93 -23.30 -6.08
CA VAL A 16 -39.54 -22.89 -4.70
C VAL A 16 -38.32 -23.66 -4.17
N SER A 17 -37.73 -24.56 -4.96
CA SER A 17 -36.48 -25.27 -4.62
C SER A 17 -35.28 -24.85 -5.47
N THR A 18 -35.28 -23.63 -5.99
CA THR A 18 -33.98 -22.98 -6.19
C THR A 18 -33.41 -22.80 -4.79
N LYS A 19 -32.46 -23.68 -4.45
CA LYS A 19 -31.48 -23.37 -3.41
C LYS A 19 -31.10 -21.92 -3.63
N VAL A 20 -31.57 -21.04 -2.76
CA VAL A 20 -30.93 -19.75 -2.55
C VAL A 20 -29.57 -20.13 -2.00
N THR A 21 -28.67 -20.48 -2.91
CA THR A 21 -27.24 -20.38 -2.68
C THR A 21 -27.05 -18.90 -2.48
N PHE A 22 -27.22 -18.48 -1.22
CA PHE A 22 -26.54 -17.31 -0.71
C PHE A 22 -25.10 -17.52 -1.11
N ALA A 23 -24.68 -16.81 -2.17
CA ALA A 23 -23.29 -16.68 -2.51
C ALA A 23 -22.64 -16.21 -1.21
N LYS A 24 -21.94 -17.11 -0.51
CA LYS A 24 -21.16 -16.74 0.66
C LYS A 24 -20.31 -15.59 0.19
N SER A 25 -20.59 -14.41 0.71
CA SER A 25 -19.74 -13.25 0.50
C SER A 25 -18.31 -13.71 0.76
N ASN A 26 -17.44 -13.64 -0.26
CA ASN A 26 -16.01 -13.94 -0.14
C ASN A 26 -15.29 -12.94 0.81
N THR A 27 -16.05 -12.03 1.41
CA THR A 27 -15.59 -10.99 2.32
C THR A 27 -15.74 -11.48 3.75
N LEU A 28 -14.62 -11.60 4.46
CA LEU A 28 -14.61 -12.00 5.87
C LEU A 28 -15.41 -11.00 6.71
N THR A 29 -16.21 -11.54 7.63
CA THR A 29 -16.94 -10.72 8.61
C THR A 29 -15.97 -10.08 9.61
N GLN A 30 -16.37 -8.97 10.25
CA GLN A 30 -15.59 -8.34 11.32
C GLN A 30 -15.26 -9.32 12.47
N LYS A 31 -16.19 -10.22 12.82
CA LYS A 31 -15.97 -11.27 13.82
C LYS A 31 -14.88 -12.27 13.39
N GLN A 32 -14.80 -12.57 12.09
CA GLN A 32 -13.74 -13.44 11.55
C GLN A 32 -12.40 -12.71 11.47
N LEU A 33 -12.38 -11.43 11.07
CA LEU A 33 -11.17 -10.62 11.01
C LEU A 33 -10.54 -10.43 12.40
N LYS A 34 -11.35 -10.24 13.46
CA LYS A 34 -10.87 -10.11 14.84
C LYS A 34 -10.15 -11.36 15.39
N ARG A 35 -10.27 -12.53 14.74
CA ARG A 35 -9.56 -13.76 15.13
C ARG A 35 -8.07 -13.72 14.79
N TYR A 36 -7.67 -12.88 13.83
CA TYR A 36 -6.26 -12.72 13.48
C TYR A 36 -5.55 -11.92 14.58
N LYS A 37 -4.56 -12.55 15.21
CA LYS A 37 -3.73 -11.90 16.22
C LYS A 37 -2.69 -10.98 15.55
N PRO A 38 -2.28 -9.88 16.21
CA PRO A 38 -1.13 -9.12 15.77
C PRO A 38 0.12 -9.99 15.64
N LEU A 39 0.95 -9.72 14.63
CA LEU A 39 2.24 -10.40 14.49
C LEU A 39 3.13 -10.07 15.70
N LYS A 40 3.90 -11.06 16.16
CA LYS A 40 4.98 -10.84 17.12
C LYS A 40 6.08 -9.97 16.49
N VAL A 41 6.92 -9.35 17.33
CA VAL A 41 8.00 -8.43 16.90
C VAL A 41 8.87 -9.02 15.78
N ASN A 42 9.17 -10.31 15.86
CA ASN A 42 10.02 -11.00 14.89
C ASN A 42 9.27 -11.94 13.94
N GLU A 43 7.94 -11.90 13.93
CA GLU A 43 7.13 -12.73 13.05
C GLU A 43 6.93 -12.07 11.69
N GLY A 44 6.92 -12.89 10.64
CA GLY A 44 6.68 -12.45 9.27
C GLY A 44 7.93 -11.92 8.57
N LYS A 45 7.76 -11.64 7.27
CA LYS A 45 8.79 -11.09 6.40
C LYS A 45 8.95 -9.60 6.70
N ALA A 46 10.19 -9.14 6.83
CA ALA A 46 10.48 -7.71 6.88
C ALA A 46 10.28 -7.12 5.49
N LEU A 47 9.57 -6.00 5.40
CA LEU A 47 9.46 -5.25 4.16
C LEU A 47 10.75 -4.45 3.97
N LYS A 48 11.47 -4.72 2.87
CA LYS A 48 12.63 -3.88 2.51
C LYS A 48 12.12 -2.49 2.12
N SER A 49 12.67 -1.45 2.74
CA SER A 49 12.38 -0.08 2.34
C SER A 49 12.96 0.19 0.94
N LEU A 50 12.21 0.86 0.07
CA LEU A 50 12.75 1.38 -1.19
C LEU A 50 13.93 2.33 -0.97
N LYS A 51 14.00 3.00 0.19
CA LYS A 51 15.11 3.91 0.51
C LYS A 51 16.44 3.17 0.69
N THR A 52 16.39 1.90 1.06
CA THR A 52 17.58 1.07 1.34
C THR A 52 17.91 0.08 0.23
N ALA A 53 17.00 -0.10 -0.72
CA ALA A 53 17.19 -1.02 -1.83
C ALA A 53 18.06 -0.36 -2.92
N LYS A 54 18.99 -1.14 -3.48
CA LYS A 54 19.83 -0.79 -4.62
C LYS A 54 19.17 -1.22 -5.92
N LEU A 55 19.58 -0.64 -7.05
CA LEU A 55 19.09 -1.05 -8.38
C LEU A 55 19.35 -2.54 -8.66
N SER A 56 20.43 -3.11 -8.11
CA SER A 56 20.74 -4.54 -8.20
C SER A 56 19.80 -5.43 -7.38
N ASP A 57 19.11 -4.89 -6.38
CA ASP A 57 18.24 -5.66 -5.49
C ASP A 57 16.85 -5.89 -6.09
N VAL A 58 16.55 -5.22 -7.20
CA VAL A 58 15.28 -5.26 -7.91
C VAL A 58 15.52 -5.79 -9.32
N HIS A 59 14.80 -6.85 -9.69
CA HIS A 59 14.78 -7.39 -11.05
C HIS A 59 13.96 -6.48 -11.97
N LEU A 60 14.45 -5.27 -12.20
CA LEU A 60 13.77 -4.31 -13.07
C LEU A 60 13.62 -4.89 -14.46
N ALA A 61 12.44 -4.70 -15.07
CA ALA A 61 12.19 -5.16 -16.43
C ALA A 61 13.10 -4.51 -17.48
N LYS A 62 13.83 -3.45 -17.12
CA LYS A 62 14.80 -2.76 -17.96
C LYS A 62 15.95 -2.20 -17.14
N SER A 63 17.12 -2.11 -17.76
CA SER A 63 18.26 -1.39 -17.20
C SER A 63 17.97 0.12 -17.17
N VAL A 64 18.22 0.75 -16.04
CA VAL A 64 18.05 2.19 -15.81
C VAL A 64 19.21 2.73 -14.98
N LYS A 65 19.55 4.00 -15.19
CA LYS A 65 20.55 4.69 -14.37
C LYS A 65 20.02 5.04 -12.98
N TYR A 66 18.74 5.40 -12.92
CA TYR A 66 18.06 5.84 -11.70
C TYR A 66 16.55 5.92 -11.94
N PHE A 67 15.76 5.75 -10.88
CA PHE A 67 14.33 6.08 -10.91
C PHE A 67 13.86 6.68 -9.57
N ASP A 68 12.83 7.52 -9.65
CA ASP A 68 12.07 7.98 -8.49
C ASP A 68 10.57 7.70 -8.68
N ILE A 69 9.85 7.66 -7.57
CA ILE A 69 8.40 7.52 -7.56
C ILE A 69 7.81 8.71 -6.84
N LYS A 70 7.03 9.52 -7.55
CA LYS A 70 6.33 10.69 -7.00
C LYS A 70 4.87 10.36 -6.76
N ARG A 71 4.37 10.70 -5.57
CA ARG A 71 2.98 10.52 -5.14
C ARG A 71 2.19 11.81 -5.28
N TYR A 72 0.95 11.66 -5.74
CA TYR A 72 -0.01 12.75 -5.87
C TYR A 72 -1.37 12.33 -5.32
N ASP A 73 -2.11 13.28 -4.75
CA ASP A 73 -3.50 13.08 -4.36
C ASP A 73 -4.46 13.13 -5.57
N SER A 74 -5.76 12.93 -5.32
CA SER A 74 -6.82 13.03 -6.33
C SER A 74 -6.98 14.42 -6.95
N TYR A 75 -6.55 15.46 -6.23
CA TYR A 75 -6.57 16.87 -6.65
C TYR A 75 -5.30 17.28 -7.41
N ASN A 76 -4.36 16.35 -7.63
CA ASN A 76 -3.06 16.58 -8.25
C ASN A 76 -2.05 17.37 -7.39
N LYS A 77 -2.23 17.45 -6.08
CA LYS A 77 -1.21 17.97 -5.17
C LYS A 77 -0.11 16.92 -5.00
N TYR A 78 1.15 17.37 -5.01
CA TYR A 78 2.29 16.50 -4.71
C TYR A 78 2.33 16.21 -3.21
N GLU A 79 2.39 14.94 -2.84
CA GLU A 79 2.37 14.48 -1.44
C GLU A 79 3.72 13.89 -0.99
N GLY A 80 4.75 13.97 -1.83
CA GLY A 80 6.06 13.38 -1.58
C GLY A 80 6.40 12.25 -2.53
N GLY A 81 7.47 11.53 -2.26
CA GLY A 81 7.95 10.47 -3.13
C GLY A 81 9.12 9.66 -2.55
N TRP A 82 9.54 8.65 -3.31
CA TRP A 82 10.65 7.78 -2.99
C TRP A 82 11.72 7.92 -4.06
N SER A 83 12.89 8.37 -3.64
CA SER A 83 14.12 8.30 -4.41
C SER A 83 14.75 6.94 -4.18
N PHE A 84 14.94 6.15 -5.24
CA PHE A 84 15.49 4.80 -5.14
C PHE A 84 17.01 4.83 -5.36
N ASP A 85 17.78 4.12 -4.54
CA ASP A 85 19.25 4.09 -4.63
C ASP A 85 19.87 5.51 -4.70
N MET A 86 19.90 6.20 -3.55
CA MET A 86 20.50 7.54 -3.48
C MET A 86 21.99 7.59 -3.87
N ALA A 87 22.69 6.45 -3.81
CA ALA A 87 24.06 6.38 -4.31
C ALA A 87 24.09 6.49 -5.84
N ALA A 88 23.18 5.80 -6.54
CA ALA A 88 22.97 5.98 -7.97
C ALA A 88 22.57 7.43 -8.32
N TYR A 89 21.65 8.03 -7.56
CA TYR A 89 21.25 9.44 -7.76
C TYR A 89 22.44 10.42 -7.68
N LYS A 90 23.32 10.22 -6.70
CA LYS A 90 24.49 11.11 -6.50
C LYS A 90 25.45 11.08 -7.67
N LYS A 91 25.57 9.92 -8.35
CA LYS A 91 26.42 9.73 -9.54
C LYS A 91 25.87 10.39 -10.81
N LEU A 92 24.60 10.79 -10.82
CA LEU A 92 24.01 11.52 -11.95
C LEU A 92 24.64 12.92 -12.10
N SER A 93 24.79 13.37 -13.33
CA SER A 93 25.11 14.75 -13.66
C SER A 93 23.99 15.71 -13.23
N ASP A 94 24.30 16.99 -13.05
CA ASP A 94 23.28 17.99 -12.70
C ASP A 94 22.20 18.14 -13.78
N ARG A 95 22.56 17.91 -15.04
CA ARG A 95 21.61 17.86 -16.16
C ARG A 95 20.62 16.71 -16.01
N GLU A 96 21.09 15.51 -15.68
CA GLU A 96 20.24 14.33 -15.43
C GLU A 96 19.36 14.54 -14.19
N LYS A 97 19.92 15.04 -13.08
CA LYS A 97 19.18 15.40 -11.87
C LYS A 97 18.10 16.44 -12.14
N LYS A 98 18.39 17.44 -12.98
CA LYS A 98 17.41 18.44 -13.40
C LYS A 98 16.28 17.78 -14.20
N LYS A 99 16.61 16.96 -15.20
CA LYS A 99 15.63 16.27 -16.06
C LYS A 99 14.64 15.42 -15.24
N ILE A 100 15.11 14.61 -14.28
CA ILE A 100 14.22 13.75 -13.48
C ILE A 100 13.37 14.55 -12.48
N ARG A 101 13.95 15.60 -11.86
CA ARG A 101 13.19 16.50 -10.98
C ARG A 101 12.08 17.24 -11.75
N SER A 102 12.39 17.73 -12.95
CA SER A 102 11.45 18.43 -13.83
C SER A 102 10.55 17.49 -14.66
N ALA A 103 10.66 16.18 -14.47
CA ALA A 103 9.85 15.22 -15.21
C ALA A 103 8.36 15.54 -14.98
N ARG A 104 7.63 15.74 -16.09
CA ARG A 104 6.21 16.10 -16.01
C ARG A 104 5.42 14.91 -15.48
N ARG A 105 4.56 15.20 -14.50
CA ARG A 105 3.54 14.24 -14.05
C ARG A 105 2.58 13.92 -15.19
N ILE A 106 2.09 12.70 -15.21
CA ILE A 106 0.97 12.29 -16.05
C ILE A 106 -0.18 11.95 -15.10
N LYS A 107 -1.33 12.61 -15.27
CA LYS A 107 -2.54 12.30 -14.49
C LYS A 107 -3.23 11.11 -15.15
N PRO A 108 -3.38 9.97 -14.45
CA PRO A 108 -4.13 8.84 -14.98
C PRO A 108 -5.64 9.11 -14.93
N HIS A 109 -6.41 8.45 -15.79
CA HIS A 109 -7.88 8.51 -15.78
C HIS A 109 -8.50 7.94 -14.49
N LYS A 110 -7.79 7.05 -13.78
CA LYS A 110 -8.22 6.44 -12.52
C LYS A 110 -7.11 6.56 -11.48
N THR A 111 -7.49 6.81 -10.23
CA THR A 111 -6.57 6.77 -9.10
C THR A 111 -6.02 5.35 -8.91
N PHE A 112 -4.75 5.23 -8.55
CA PHE A 112 -4.08 3.95 -8.34
C PHE A 112 -4.47 3.33 -7.01
N TRP A 113 -4.66 4.19 -6.01
CA TRP A 113 -4.94 3.79 -4.65
C TRP A 113 -6.15 4.58 -4.13
N LYS A 114 -6.86 3.91 -3.22
CA LYS A 114 -7.94 4.48 -2.41
C LYS A 114 -7.78 3.91 -1.01
N ILE A 115 -7.75 4.77 -0.01
CA ILE A 115 -7.83 4.40 1.39
C ILE A 115 -9.18 4.85 1.89
N TYR A 116 -9.86 3.92 2.55
CA TYR A 116 -11.12 4.18 3.21
C TYR A 116 -10.81 4.30 4.70
N THR A 117 -10.82 5.52 5.22
CA THR A 117 -10.93 5.76 6.66
C THR A 117 -12.41 5.96 7.01
N PRO A 118 -12.82 5.86 8.29
CA PRO A 118 -14.21 6.06 8.68
C PRO A 118 -14.80 7.39 8.20
N ASP A 119 -13.96 8.43 8.09
CA ASP A 119 -14.40 9.80 7.84
C ASP A 119 -14.05 10.31 6.42
N ILE A 120 -13.05 9.73 5.76
CA ILE A 120 -12.53 10.23 4.48
C ILE A 120 -12.14 9.08 3.53
N VAL A 121 -12.41 9.26 2.24
CA VAL A 121 -11.79 8.46 1.18
C VAL A 121 -10.61 9.22 0.61
N GLU A 122 -9.40 8.86 1.03
CA GLU A 122 -8.19 9.38 0.39
C GLU A 122 -7.92 8.60 -0.88
N ALA A 123 -7.61 9.28 -1.98
CA ALA A 123 -7.27 8.63 -3.22
C ALA A 123 -6.15 9.39 -3.93
N GLY A 124 -5.38 8.68 -4.76
CA GLY A 124 -4.31 9.33 -5.51
C GLY A 124 -3.62 8.40 -6.49
N TYR A 125 -2.48 8.85 -7.01
CA TYR A 125 -1.72 8.14 -8.03
C TYR A 125 -0.21 8.30 -7.86
N TYR A 126 0.52 7.45 -8.56
CA TYR A 126 1.98 7.47 -8.61
C TYR A 126 2.44 7.75 -10.03
N ASN A 127 3.49 8.57 -10.14
CA ASN A 127 4.32 8.63 -11.34
C ASN A 127 5.69 8.06 -10.99
N LEU A 128 6.11 7.01 -11.69
CA LEU A 128 7.50 6.57 -11.66
C LEU A 128 8.24 7.28 -12.77
N HIS A 129 9.25 8.06 -12.43
CA HIS A 129 10.14 8.68 -13.40
C HIS A 129 11.47 7.92 -13.42
N TYR A 130 11.95 7.56 -14.60
CA TYR A 130 13.23 6.87 -14.71
C TYR A 130 14.11 7.50 -15.79
N LEU A 131 15.42 7.40 -15.58
CA LEU A 131 16.46 7.70 -16.57
C LEU A 131 16.96 6.38 -17.15
N ASP A 132 16.80 6.20 -18.46
CA ASP A 132 17.47 5.10 -19.16
C ASP A 132 18.96 5.39 -19.38
N SER A 133 19.67 4.38 -19.87
CA SER A 133 21.09 4.49 -20.20
C SER A 133 21.37 5.59 -21.23
N ASP A 134 20.41 5.88 -22.11
CA ASP A 134 20.49 6.81 -23.24
C ASP A 134 20.04 8.25 -22.91
N LEU A 135 19.96 8.60 -21.62
CA LEU A 135 19.64 9.94 -21.10
C LEU A 135 18.20 10.42 -21.35
N GLY A 136 17.30 9.51 -21.74
CA GLY A 136 15.86 9.75 -21.82
C GLY A 136 15.22 9.71 -20.43
N VAL A 137 14.43 10.74 -20.09
CA VAL A 137 13.52 10.67 -18.94
C VAL A 137 12.18 10.20 -19.42
N HIS A 138 11.67 9.17 -18.74
CA HIS A 138 10.39 8.56 -19.03
C HIS A 138 9.53 8.57 -17.79
N THR A 139 8.21 8.60 -18.01
CA THR A 139 7.23 8.59 -16.93
C THR A 139 6.28 7.41 -17.11
N ILE A 140 6.16 6.58 -16.06
CA ILE A 140 5.15 5.54 -15.96
C ILE A 140 4.05 6.02 -15.02
N ALA A 141 2.83 6.13 -15.57
CA ALA A 141 1.62 6.51 -14.83
C ALA A 141 0.50 5.48 -14.98
N SER A 142 0.85 4.21 -15.20
CA SER A 142 -0.10 3.08 -15.16
C SER A 142 0.29 2.10 -14.06
N ARG A 143 -0.68 1.63 -13.27
CA ARG A 143 -0.47 0.65 -12.20
C ARG A 143 0.15 -0.63 -12.72
N LYS A 144 -0.37 -1.15 -13.84
CA LYS A 144 0.16 -2.35 -14.50
C LYS A 144 1.63 -2.14 -14.87
N LYS A 145 1.94 -1.08 -15.62
CA LYS A 145 3.31 -0.79 -16.05
C LYS A 145 4.27 -0.54 -14.88
N LEU A 146 3.79 0.01 -13.77
CA LEU A 146 4.60 0.27 -12.59
C LEU A 146 4.93 -1.03 -11.83
N LEU A 147 3.97 -1.96 -11.72
CA LEU A 147 4.21 -3.31 -11.21
C LEU A 147 5.17 -4.08 -12.12
N ASP A 148 4.94 -4.04 -13.42
CA ASP A 148 5.81 -4.67 -14.43
C ASP A 148 7.25 -4.11 -14.34
N PHE A 149 7.40 -2.80 -14.08
CA PHE A 149 8.71 -2.16 -13.94
C PHE A 149 9.47 -2.61 -12.68
N LEU A 150 8.77 -2.71 -11.54
CA LEU A 150 9.41 -2.98 -10.25
C LEU A 150 9.79 -4.45 -10.05
N GLY A 151 9.20 -5.38 -10.82
CA GLY A 151 9.67 -6.75 -11.05
C GLY A 151 9.70 -7.72 -9.86
N THR A 152 9.80 -7.23 -8.63
CA THR A 152 9.88 -8.01 -7.38
C THR A 152 8.71 -7.76 -6.44
N ILE A 153 7.81 -6.85 -6.82
CA ILE A 153 6.62 -6.54 -6.03
C ILE A 153 5.49 -7.41 -6.56
N ASP A 154 5.27 -8.54 -5.87
CA ASP A 154 4.40 -9.63 -6.34
C ASP A 154 2.92 -9.22 -6.38
N THR A 155 2.55 -8.18 -5.63
CA THR A 155 1.16 -7.73 -5.55
C THR A 155 1.03 -6.23 -5.41
N SER A 156 -0.14 -5.76 -5.81
CA SER A 156 -0.59 -4.40 -5.54
C SER A 156 -0.54 -4.01 -4.06
N THR A 157 -0.77 -4.95 -3.15
CA THR A 157 -0.71 -4.70 -1.70
C THR A 157 0.72 -4.51 -1.23
N GLU A 158 1.67 -5.31 -1.72
CA GLU A 158 3.09 -5.07 -1.47
C GLU A 158 3.53 -3.73 -2.04
N LEU A 159 3.06 -3.39 -3.25
CA LEU A 159 3.33 -2.08 -3.82
C LEU A 159 2.78 -0.96 -2.93
N SER A 160 1.55 -1.09 -2.44
CA SER A 160 0.99 -0.15 -1.49
C SER A 160 1.81 -0.15 -0.19
N MET A 161 2.13 -1.27 0.44
CA MET A 161 2.94 -1.26 1.68
C MET A 161 4.32 -0.60 1.48
N VAL A 162 4.90 -0.76 0.29
CA VAL A 162 6.23 -0.23 -0.08
C VAL A 162 6.17 1.25 -0.47
N LEU A 163 5.11 1.67 -1.17
CA LEU A 163 4.84 3.03 -1.65
C LEU A 163 3.87 3.82 -0.76
N PHE A 164 3.51 3.31 0.40
CA PHE A 164 2.58 3.99 1.29
C PHE A 164 3.21 4.05 2.66
N ASN A 165 3.44 5.28 3.12
CA ASN A 165 3.78 5.61 4.49
C ASN A 165 2.58 5.35 5.44
N MET A 166 1.86 4.22 5.34
CA MET A 166 0.86 3.89 6.37
C MET A 166 1.53 3.66 7.72
N VAL A 167 2.84 3.42 7.71
CA VAL A 167 3.69 3.25 8.88
C VAL A 167 5.08 3.74 8.50
N ARG A 168 5.56 4.80 9.16
CA ARG A 168 6.82 5.49 8.82
C ARG A 168 8.08 4.72 9.23
N GLY A 169 7.93 3.64 10.00
CA GLY A 169 9.02 2.84 10.54
C GLY A 169 9.11 1.42 9.98
N LYS A 170 9.55 0.48 10.82
CA LYS A 170 9.75 -0.94 10.47
C LYS A 170 8.40 -1.61 10.19
N ILE A 171 8.31 -2.28 9.04
CA ILE A 171 7.12 -3.05 8.63
C ILE A 171 7.48 -4.54 8.55
N ARG A 172 6.65 -5.38 9.17
CA ARG A 172 6.66 -6.83 8.98
C ARG A 172 5.29 -7.31 8.56
N TYR A 173 5.25 -8.30 7.67
CA TYR A 173 3.99 -8.83 7.17
C TYR A 173 4.01 -10.34 7.00
N LYS A 174 2.81 -10.93 7.01
CA LYS A 174 2.56 -12.36 6.75
C LYS A 174 1.35 -12.47 5.83
N LYS A 175 1.51 -13.16 4.70
CA LYS A 175 0.41 -13.46 3.78
C LYS A 175 -0.35 -14.69 4.26
N VAL A 176 -1.68 -14.62 4.32
CA VAL A 176 -2.58 -15.72 4.68
C VAL A 176 -3.74 -15.73 3.69
N GLY A 177 -3.70 -16.63 2.71
CA GLY A 177 -4.63 -16.60 1.58
C GLY A 177 -4.58 -15.27 0.82
N ASN A 178 -5.73 -14.59 0.73
CA ASN A 178 -5.86 -13.28 0.09
C ASN A 178 -5.65 -12.09 1.03
N LEU A 179 -5.17 -12.34 2.25
CA LEU A 179 -4.92 -11.30 3.25
C LEU A 179 -3.44 -11.12 3.54
N TYR A 180 -3.10 -9.88 3.87
CA TYR A 180 -1.82 -9.46 4.42
C TYR A 180 -2.05 -9.02 5.86
N ILE A 181 -1.46 -9.75 6.80
CA ILE A 181 -1.42 -9.37 8.21
C ILE A 181 -0.14 -8.57 8.41
N ILE A 182 -0.26 -7.34 8.89
CA ILE A 182 0.85 -6.39 8.95
C ILE A 182 1.04 -5.92 10.39
N ARG A 183 2.30 -5.83 10.79
CA ARG A 183 2.77 -5.09 11.97
C ARG A 183 3.66 -3.96 11.47
N GLY A 184 3.33 -2.73 11.83
CA GLY A 184 4.14 -1.59 11.46
C GLY A 184 4.40 -0.67 12.65
N HIS A 185 5.56 -0.03 12.64
CA HIS A 185 5.92 1.05 13.56
C HIS A 185 5.56 2.37 12.89
N ASP A 186 4.73 3.18 13.53
CA ASP A 186 4.46 4.55 13.14
C ASP A 186 5.00 5.51 14.19
N VAL A 187 5.61 6.60 13.75
CA VAL A 187 6.22 7.58 14.66
C VAL A 187 5.60 8.93 14.39
N SER A 188 4.92 9.47 15.40
CA SER A 188 4.49 10.86 15.44
C SER A 188 5.53 11.68 16.18
N TYR A 189 5.93 12.80 15.60
CA TYR A 189 6.80 13.77 16.23
C TYR A 189 5.95 14.94 16.67
N THR A 190 6.19 15.44 17.88
CA THR A 190 5.47 16.58 18.42
C THR A 190 6.26 17.84 18.08
N ASP A 191 5.64 18.75 17.34
CA ASP A 191 6.25 20.02 16.94
C ASP A 191 5.96 21.12 17.98
N CYS A 192 6.19 20.80 19.27
CA CYS A 192 6.17 21.81 20.32
C CYS A 192 7.35 21.61 21.28
N ASP A 193 8.24 22.60 21.31
CA ASP A 193 9.34 22.67 22.27
C ASP A 193 8.82 23.22 23.60
N GLY A 194 8.99 22.47 24.69
CA GLY A 194 8.74 22.95 26.06
C GLY A 194 7.30 22.86 26.58
N CYS A 195 6.37 22.32 25.80
CA CYS A 195 4.95 22.12 26.16
C CYS A 195 4.70 20.96 27.15
N GLY A 196 5.73 20.21 27.56
CA GLY A 196 5.60 19.04 28.43
C GLY A 196 5.12 17.76 27.71
N GLU A 197 4.87 17.84 26.41
CA GLU A 197 4.53 16.71 25.54
C GLU A 197 5.76 15.83 25.25
N PRO A 198 5.56 14.54 24.91
CA PRO A 198 6.65 13.72 24.44
C PRO A 198 7.18 14.26 23.11
N ALA A 199 8.51 14.27 22.94
CA ALA A 199 9.15 14.65 21.69
C ALA A 199 8.67 13.79 20.51
N CYS A 200 8.32 12.53 20.79
CA CYS A 200 7.73 11.63 19.82
C CYS A 200 7.03 10.44 20.48
N THR A 201 6.02 9.92 19.78
CA THR A 201 5.25 8.75 20.17
C THR A 201 5.37 7.66 19.11
N LEU A 202 5.75 6.45 19.54
CA LEU A 202 5.77 5.25 18.71
C LEU A 202 4.44 4.51 18.87
N PHE A 203 3.74 4.34 17.76
CA PHE A 203 2.58 3.48 17.65
C PHE A 203 2.97 2.17 16.97
N VAL A 204 2.61 1.04 17.57
CA VAL A 204 2.64 -0.24 16.87
C VAL A 204 1.26 -0.52 16.31
N ARG A 205 1.15 -0.51 14.99
CA ARG A 205 -0.09 -0.75 14.26
C ARG A 205 -0.20 -2.23 13.90
N HIS A 206 -1.40 -2.78 14.08
CA HIS A 206 -1.83 -4.03 13.47
C HIS A 206 -2.84 -3.72 12.37
N MET A 207 -2.48 -4.10 11.15
CA MET A 207 -3.35 -3.92 10.00
C MET A 207 -3.63 -5.26 9.33
N ILE A 208 -4.82 -5.40 8.76
CA ILE A 208 -5.15 -6.49 7.83
C ILE A 208 -5.60 -5.83 6.53
N ILE A 209 -4.91 -6.16 5.44
CA ILE A 209 -5.20 -5.62 4.12
C ILE A 209 -5.51 -6.79 3.18
N ASP A 210 -6.49 -6.64 2.29
CA ASP A 210 -6.72 -7.64 1.24
C ASP A 210 -5.71 -7.50 0.08
N SER A 211 -5.70 -8.45 -0.85
CA SER A 211 -4.81 -8.45 -2.03
C SER A 211 -5.08 -7.31 -3.02
N ARG A 212 -6.18 -6.57 -2.85
CA ARG A 212 -6.52 -5.40 -3.68
C ARG A 212 -6.04 -4.09 -3.06
N GLY A 213 -5.62 -4.12 -1.79
CA GLY A 213 -5.16 -2.95 -1.04
C GLY A 213 -6.21 -2.36 -0.09
N ASN A 214 -7.35 -3.02 0.11
CA ASN A 214 -8.37 -2.52 1.04
C ASN A 214 -7.97 -2.82 2.48
N VAL A 215 -7.94 -1.80 3.32
CA VAL A 215 -7.71 -1.95 4.77
C VAL A 215 -8.98 -2.49 5.42
N LEU A 216 -8.90 -3.70 5.98
CA LEU A 216 -10.02 -4.40 6.63
C LEU A 216 -10.01 -4.25 8.14
N ILE A 217 -8.81 -4.13 8.72
CA ILE A 217 -8.55 -3.79 10.12
C ILE A 217 -7.38 -2.82 10.15
N ASP A 218 -7.48 -1.82 11.01
CA ASP A 218 -6.37 -0.98 11.45
C ASP A 218 -6.57 -0.63 12.92
N LYS A 219 -5.60 -1.01 13.76
CA LYS A 219 -5.66 -0.73 15.20
C LYS A 219 -4.28 -0.55 15.80
N THR A 220 -4.18 0.30 16.81
CA THR A 220 -3.00 0.41 17.67
C THR A 220 -2.97 -0.77 18.65
N VAL A 221 -1.82 -1.44 18.73
CA VAL A 221 -1.56 -2.58 19.63
C VAL A 221 -0.76 -2.16 20.84
N SER A 222 0.14 -1.19 20.65
CA SER A 222 0.89 -0.57 21.74
C SER A 222 1.27 0.84 21.34
N GLU A 223 1.41 1.67 22.35
CA GLU A 223 1.82 3.06 22.25
C GLU A 223 2.94 3.30 23.25
N LYS A 224 3.96 4.07 22.86
CA LYS A 224 5.07 4.39 23.74
C LYS A 224 5.61 5.77 23.43
N ASP A 225 5.66 6.59 24.47
CA ASP A 225 6.18 7.95 24.43
C ASP A 225 7.68 8.01 24.71
N PHE A 226 8.33 8.97 24.06
CA PHE A 226 9.74 9.26 24.23
C PHE A 226 9.94 10.75 24.43
N LYS A 227 10.72 11.09 25.46
CA LYS A 227 11.10 12.48 25.77
C LYS A 227 12.18 13.06 24.84
N SER A 228 12.71 12.26 23.92
CA SER A 228 13.81 12.67 23.03
C SER A 228 13.62 12.12 21.61
N GLU A 229 13.70 13.00 20.62
CA GLU A 229 13.65 12.62 19.19
C GLU A 229 14.77 11.64 18.81
N LYS A 230 15.95 11.75 19.43
CA LYS A 230 17.09 10.87 19.20
C LYS A 230 16.81 9.43 19.64
N ALA A 231 15.91 9.23 20.61
CA ALA A 231 15.45 7.90 20.99
C ALA A 231 14.51 7.32 19.92
N CYS A 232 13.67 8.15 19.28
CA CYS A 232 12.77 7.72 18.22
C CYS A 232 13.46 7.41 16.90
N SER A 233 14.53 8.13 16.54
CA SER A 233 15.27 7.87 15.29
C SER A 233 15.98 6.51 15.23
N LYS A 234 16.06 5.80 16.36
CA LYS A 234 16.66 4.45 16.48
C LYS A 234 15.64 3.30 16.39
N LEU A 235 14.33 3.59 16.39
CA LEU A 235 13.23 2.59 16.44
C LEU A 235 12.87 2.03 15.07
#